data_AF-A0A376AEE5-F1
#
_entry.id   AF-A0A376AEE5-F1
#
_cell.length_a   1.000
_cell.length_b   1.000
_cell.length_c   1.000
_cell.angle_alpha   90.00
_cell.angle_beta   90.00
_cell.angle_gamma   90.00
#
_symmetry.space_group_name_H-M   'P 1'
#
loop_
_entity.id
_entity.type
_entity.pdbx_description
1 polymer ?
#
loop_
_entity_poly.entity_id
_entity_poly.type
_entity_poly.pdbx_seq_one_letter_code
_entity_poly.pdbx_strand_id
1 'polypeptide(L)'
;MSNGRRTYGEADAQRLCFIRNARELGFDLASVRVLLALQEQPEASCEDASRIAQSQLDAVEDRIARLTNLKTELRRMIAECRLGQVADCRIIDAMAGGRP
;
A
#
# COMPACT_ATOMS: atom_id res chain seq x y z
N MET A 1 26.94 7.07 -36.42
CA MET A 1 26.69 5.94 -35.49
C MET A 1 25.89 6.46 -34.33
N SER A 2 24.58 6.22 -34.31
CA SER A 2 23.71 6.57 -33.18
C SER A 2 23.84 5.46 -32.12
N ASN A 3 24.79 5.67 -31.22
CA ASN A 3 24.90 5.00 -29.92
C ASN A 3 23.53 5.05 -29.24
N GLY A 4 22.88 3.88 -29.06
CA GLY A 4 21.47 3.68 -28.68
C GLY A 4 21.03 4.21 -27.31
N ARG A 5 21.39 5.45 -27.00
CA ARG A 5 21.11 6.16 -25.77
C ARG A 5 19.78 6.88 -25.93
N ARG A 6 18.81 6.54 -25.08
CA ARG A 6 17.52 7.23 -25.03
C ARG A 6 17.74 8.65 -24.48
N THR A 7 17.26 9.63 -25.22
CA THR A 7 17.22 11.04 -24.79
C THR A 7 15.84 11.30 -24.21
N TYR A 8 15.79 11.84 -22.99
CA TYR A 8 14.55 12.11 -22.28
C TYR A 8 14.41 13.62 -22.10
N GLY A 9 13.20 14.14 -22.35
CA GLY A 9 12.85 15.54 -22.13
C GLY A 9 12.15 15.77 -20.79
N GLU A 10 11.77 17.03 -20.55
CA GLU A 10 11.03 17.43 -19.35
C GLU A 10 9.70 16.68 -19.19
N ALA A 11 9.00 16.43 -20.30
CA ALA A 11 7.75 15.67 -20.30
C ALA A 11 7.95 14.22 -19.82
N ASP A 12 9.07 13.58 -20.17
CA ASP A 12 9.39 12.22 -19.70
C ASP A 12 9.67 12.22 -18.20
N ALA A 13 10.36 13.25 -17.70
CA ALA A 13 10.62 13.41 -16.27
C ALA A 13 9.33 13.60 -15.46
N GLN A 14 8.40 14.43 -15.96
CA GLN A 14 7.08 14.62 -15.35
C GLN A 14 6.27 13.32 -15.32
N ARG A 15 6.26 12.57 -16.43
CA ARG A 15 5.60 11.25 -16.50
C ARG A 15 6.18 10.26 -15.50
N LEU A 16 7.51 10.21 -15.37
CA LEU A 16 8.18 9.33 -14.40
C LEU A 16 7.89 9.75 -12.95
N CYS A 17 7.83 11.05 -12.66
CA CYS A 17 7.46 11.56 -11.34
C CYS A 17 6.03 11.15 -10.98
N PHE A 18 5.09 11.27 -11.93
CA PHE A 18 3.72 10.80 -11.76
C PHE A 18 3.66 9.31 -11.43
N ILE A 19 4.35 8.47 -12.21
CA ILE A 19 4.40 7.01 -11.98
C ILE A 19 4.96 6.70 -10.59
N ARG A 20 6.05 7.38 -10.19
CA ARG A 20 6.66 7.18 -8.87
C ARG A 20 5.67 7.50 -7.76
N ASN A 21 5.04 8.67 -7.80
CA ASN A 21 4.11 9.10 -6.77
C ASN A 21 2.89 8.16 -6.68
N ALA A 22 2.35 7.73 -7.82
CA ALA A 22 1.24 6.78 -7.83
C ALA A 22 1.63 5.41 -7.21
N ARG A 23 2.84 4.93 -7.46
CA ARG A 23 3.34 3.69 -6.83
C ARG A 23 3.59 3.86 -5.34
N GLU A 24 4.03 5.02 -4.88
CA GLU A 24 4.20 5.32 -3.45
C GLU A 24 2.86 5.35 -2.71
N LEU A 25 1.78 5.80 -3.37
CA LEU A 25 0.41 5.74 -2.86
C LEU A 25 -0.20 4.33 -2.92
N GLY A 26 0.52 3.36 -3.49
CA GLY A 26 0.13 1.97 -3.54
C GLY A 26 -0.78 1.61 -4.73
N PHE A 27 -0.92 2.50 -5.71
CA PHE A 27 -1.62 2.15 -6.96
C PHE A 27 -0.83 1.09 -7.74
N ASP A 28 -1.55 0.14 -8.33
CA ASP A 28 -0.95 -0.86 -9.20
C ASP A 28 -0.61 -0.30 -10.59
N LEU A 29 0.23 -1.02 -11.33
CA LEU A 29 0.68 -0.63 -12.67
C LEU A 29 -0.45 -0.54 -13.71
N ALA A 30 -1.61 -1.14 -13.46
CA ALA A 30 -2.78 -1.03 -14.33
C ALA A 30 -3.49 0.31 -14.09
N SER A 31 -3.74 0.65 -12.84
CA SER A 31 -4.32 1.92 -12.39
C SER A 31 -3.46 3.11 -12.81
N VAL A 32 -2.14 3.03 -12.61
CA VAL A 32 -1.23 4.10 -13.04
C VAL A 32 -1.30 4.34 -14.56
N ARG A 33 -1.47 3.28 -15.36
CA ARG A 33 -1.62 3.41 -16.81
C ARG A 33 -2.91 4.14 -17.20
N VAL A 34 -4.02 3.83 -16.53
CA VAL A 34 -5.30 4.54 -16.76
C VAL A 34 -5.18 6.01 -16.37
N LEU A 35 -4.61 6.29 -15.20
CA LEU A 35 -4.42 7.66 -14.73
C LEU A 35 -3.50 8.48 -15.65
N LEU A 36 -2.44 7.87 -16.20
CA LEU A 36 -1.59 8.50 -17.22
C LEU A 36 -2.36 8.81 -18.51
N ALA A 37 -3.21 7.90 -18.98
CA ALA A 37 -4.01 8.12 -20.18
C ALA A 37 -5.03 9.25 -19.99
N LEU A 38 -5.61 9.38 -18.79
CA LEU A 38 -6.50 10.48 -18.43
C LEU A 38 -5.76 11.82 -18.35
N GLN A 39 -4.50 11.84 -17.90
CA GLN A 39 -3.68 13.05 -17.89
C GLN A 39 -3.43 13.61 -19.29
N GLU A 40 -3.37 12.75 -20.31
CA GLU A 40 -3.22 13.12 -21.72
C GLU A 40 -4.54 13.62 -22.35
N GLN A 41 -5.67 13.54 -21.62
CA GLN A 41 -7.01 13.91 -22.11
C GLN A 41 -7.73 14.85 -21.12
N PRO A 42 -7.46 16.16 -21.17
CA PRO A 42 -8.00 17.14 -20.20
C PRO A 42 -9.53 17.23 -20.18
N GLU A 43 -10.18 16.89 -21.29
CA GLU A 43 -11.65 16.91 -21.45
C GLU A 43 -12.32 15.59 -21.04
N ALA A 44 -11.54 14.57 -20.66
CA ALA A 44 -12.09 13.27 -20.26
C ALA A 44 -12.75 13.35 -18.88
N SER A 45 -13.76 12.51 -18.67
CA SER A 45 -14.43 12.38 -17.38
C SER A 45 -13.46 11.87 -16.31
N CYS A 46 -13.47 12.51 -15.14
CA CYS A 46 -12.67 12.10 -13.98
C CYS A 46 -13.28 10.92 -13.20
N GLU A 47 -14.38 10.32 -13.69
CA GLU A 47 -15.05 9.18 -13.06
C GLU A 47 -14.11 7.98 -12.91
N ASP A 48 -13.31 7.67 -13.93
CA ASP A 48 -12.36 6.56 -13.88
C ASP A 48 -11.27 6.79 -12.84
N ALA A 49 -10.72 8.01 -12.80
CA ALA A 49 -9.74 8.40 -11.78
C ALA A 49 -10.31 8.32 -10.37
N SER A 50 -11.56 8.78 -10.19
CA SER A 50 -12.26 8.74 -8.91
C SER A 50 -12.51 7.31 -8.45
N ARG A 51 -12.93 6.42 -9.35
CA ARG A 51 -13.15 5.01 -9.06
C ARG A 51 -11.86 4.27 -8.67
N ILE A 52 -10.76 4.57 -9.38
CA ILE A 52 -9.43 4.04 -9.05
C ILE A 52 -8.98 4.52 -7.66
N ALA A 53 -9.14 5.81 -7.39
CA ALA A 53 -8.80 6.38 -6.09
C ALA A 53 -9.63 5.77 -4.95
N GLN A 54 -10.93 5.58 -5.17
CA GLN A 54 -11.82 4.96 -4.19
C GLN A 54 -11.42 3.51 -3.90
N SER A 55 -11.14 2.71 -4.93
CA SER A 55 -10.70 1.32 -4.73
C SER A 55 -9.39 1.24 -3.94
N GLN A 56 -8.46 2.18 -4.15
CA GLN A 56 -7.22 2.22 -3.38
C GLN A 56 -7.46 2.65 -1.94
N LEU A 57 -8.37 3.60 -1.70
CA LEU A 57 -8.78 4.02 -0.37
C LEU A 57 -9.36 2.82 0.41
N ASP A 58 -10.30 2.09 -0.18
CA ASP A 58 -10.92 0.92 0.44
C ASP A 58 -9.86 -0.13 0.83
N ALA A 59 -8.90 -0.41 -0.05
CA ALA A 59 -7.80 -1.34 0.21
C ALA A 59 -6.87 -0.88 1.37
N VAL A 60 -6.64 0.43 1.48
CA VAL A 60 -5.87 1.04 2.56
C VAL A 60 -6.62 0.93 3.89
N GLU A 61 -7.91 1.27 3.92
CA GLU A 61 -8.75 1.18 5.11
C GLU A 61 -8.82 -0.27 5.64
N ASP A 62 -9.00 -1.23 4.74
CA ASP A 62 -8.94 -2.65 5.04
C ASP A 62 -7.63 -3.08 5.68
N ARG A 63 -6.51 -2.58 5.14
CA ARG A 63 -5.18 -2.87 5.68
C ARG A 63 -4.98 -2.24 7.04
N ILE A 64 -5.46 -1.02 7.25
CA ILE A 64 -5.42 -0.34 8.55
C ILE A 64 -6.24 -1.12 9.58
N ALA A 65 -7.44 -1.58 9.22
CA ALA A 65 -8.28 -2.37 10.12
C ALA A 65 -7.56 -3.66 10.56
N ARG A 66 -7.01 -4.42 9.60
CA ARG A 66 -6.23 -5.64 9.90
C ARG A 66 -5.02 -5.37 10.78
N LEU A 67 -4.25 -4.32 10.48
CA LEU A 67 -3.06 -3.96 11.27
C LEU A 67 -3.43 -3.44 12.66
N THR A 68 -4.57 -2.75 12.80
CA THR A 68 -5.07 -2.26 14.10
C THR A 68 -5.50 -3.42 14.99
N ASN A 69 -6.17 -4.42 14.43
CA ASN A 69 -6.51 -5.65 15.15
C ASN A 69 -5.25 -6.40 15.61
N LEU A 70 -4.28 -6.58 14.71
CA LEU A 70 -2.99 -7.21 15.06
C LEU A 70 -2.25 -6.43 16.16
N LYS A 71 -2.18 -5.10 16.05
CA LYS A 71 -1.58 -4.23 17.06
C LYS A 71 -2.27 -4.39 18.42
N THR A 72 -3.59 -4.55 18.43
CA THR A 72 -4.37 -4.71 19.65
C THR A 72 -4.06 -6.05 20.31
N GLU A 73 -4.01 -7.14 19.53
CA GLU A 73 -3.66 -8.46 20.06
C GLU A 73 -2.22 -8.50 20.58
N LEU A 74 -1.26 -7.94 19.84
CA LEU A 74 0.13 -7.82 20.31
C LEU A 74 0.24 -7.03 21.63
N ARG A 75 -0.54 -5.95 21.78
CA ARG A 75 -0.59 -5.20 23.05
C ARG A 75 -1.15 -6.03 24.20
N ARG A 76 -2.20 -6.82 23.95
CA ARG A 76 -2.79 -7.74 24.95
C ARG A 76 -1.78 -8.79 25.39
N MET A 77 -1.14 -9.44 24.43
CA MET A 77 -0.09 -10.44 24.64
C MET A 77 1.06 -9.88 25.50
N ILE A 78 1.55 -8.68 25.20
CA ILE A 78 2.60 -8.00 25.99
C ILE A 78 2.11 -7.68 27.41
N ALA A 79 0.87 -7.24 27.58
CA ALA A 79 0.32 -6.88 28.88
C ALA A 79 0.10 -8.10 29.81
N GLU A 80 -0.26 -9.25 29.25
CA GLU A 80 -0.44 -10.52 29.97
C GLU A 80 0.90 -11.18 30.34
N CYS A 81 1.98 -10.86 29.63
CA CYS A 81 3.32 -11.40 29.85
C CYS A 81 4.06 -10.72 31.03
N ARG A 82 3.44 -10.68 32.22
CA ARG A 82 4.01 -10.06 33.44
C ARG A 82 4.78 -11.01 34.36
N LEU A 83 4.78 -12.32 34.10
CA LEU A 83 5.35 -13.31 35.04
C LEU A 83 6.84 -13.60 34.82
N GLY A 84 7.49 -13.01 33.81
CA GLY A 84 8.94 -13.11 33.62
C GLY A 84 9.48 -14.50 33.26
N GLN A 85 8.64 -15.53 33.26
CA GLN A 85 8.98 -16.88 32.84
C GLN A 85 8.36 -17.20 31.48
N VAL A 86 9.18 -17.76 30.59
CA VAL A 86 8.76 -18.24 29.25
C VAL A 86 7.70 -19.34 29.36
N ALA A 87 7.71 -20.11 30.45
CA ALA A 87 6.72 -21.15 30.74
C ALA A 87 5.28 -20.61 30.87
N ASP A 88 5.11 -19.34 31.26
CA ASP A 88 3.79 -18.68 31.40
C ASP A 88 3.54 -17.66 30.28
N CYS A 89 4.38 -17.68 29.23
CA CYS A 89 4.35 -16.68 28.16
C CYS A 89 3.22 -16.99 27.16
N ARG A 90 2.05 -16.43 27.43
CA ARG A 90 0.88 -16.49 26.52
C ARG A 90 1.15 -15.97 25.10
N ILE A 91 2.24 -15.20 24.91
CA ILE A 91 2.69 -14.75 23.58
C ILE A 91 3.10 -15.95 22.71
N ILE A 92 3.84 -16.90 23.28
CA ILE A 92 4.34 -18.08 22.57
C ILE A 92 3.20 -19.07 22.32
N ASP A 93 2.31 -19.27 23.29
CA ASP A 93 1.14 -20.15 23.14
C ASP A 93 0.18 -19.69 22.04
N ALA A 94 -0.11 -18.38 21.97
CA ALA A 94 -0.97 -17.82 20.92
C ALA A 94 -0.32 -17.88 19.53
N MET A 95 1.02 -17.82 19.43
CA MET A 95 1.74 -18.01 18.16
C MET A 95 1.89 -19.48 17.75
N ALA A 96 1.86 -20.42 18.71
CA ALA A 96 1.90 -21.86 18.45
C ALA A 96 0.58 -22.43 17.90
N GLY A 97 -0.43 -21.59 17.64
CA GLY A 97 -1.73 -22.02 17.13
C GLY A 97 -2.71 -22.46 18.21
N GLY A 98 -2.43 -22.15 19.49
CA GLY A 98 -3.36 -22.32 20.59
C GLY A 98 -4.55 -21.37 20.43
N ARG A 99 -5.61 -21.85 19.78
CA ARG A 99 -6.97 -21.30 19.96
C ARG A 99 -7.26 -21.30 21.47
N PRO A 100 -7.87 -20.23 22.04
CA PRO A 100 -8.02 -20.01 23.48
C PRO A 100 -8.53 -21.23 24.26
#